data_AF-A0AAD8H3L4-F1
#
_entry.id   AF-A0AAD8H3L4-F1
#
_cell.length_a   1.000
_cell.length_b   1.000
_cell.length_c   1.000
_cell.angle_alpha   90.00
_cell.angle_beta   90.00
_cell.angle_gamma   90.00
#
_symmetry.space_group_name_H-M   'P 1'
#
loop_
_entity.id
_entity.type
_entity.pdbx_description
1 polymer ?
#
loop_
_entity_poly.entity_id
_entity_poly.type
_entity_poly.pdbx_seq_one_letter_code
_entity_poly.pdbx_strand_id
1 'polypeptide(L)'
;MPWQTLQNNTDCGVFLMRHMETYKGDKKKWDTQFKEEGQPGKREQLVRLRIKYADAMLTSHVNEKRNFVIRESNLLYNKLAGKGLLKAIVESSKKKMKGRNVKKGTVLFPEDDADDVVVDDANVVVDDANVAETKKGTE
;
A
#
# COMPACT_ATOMS: atom_id res chain seq x y z
N MET A 1 -28.68 5.01 -25.31
CA MET A 1 -27.30 5.52 -25.40
C MET A 1 -26.36 4.33 -25.37
N PRO A 2 -25.29 4.29 -26.19
CA PRO A 2 -24.43 3.10 -26.34
C PRO A 2 -23.73 2.64 -25.06
N TRP A 3 -23.60 3.54 -24.07
CA TRP A 3 -22.96 3.26 -22.78
C TRP A 3 -23.85 2.53 -21.77
N GLN A 4 -25.16 2.45 -21.99
CA GLN A 4 -26.11 1.81 -21.07
C GLN A 4 -25.74 0.34 -20.86
N THR A 5 -25.94 -0.17 -19.64
CA THR A 5 -25.65 -1.57 -19.30
C THR A 5 -26.87 -2.21 -18.65
N LEU A 6 -27.00 -3.52 -18.81
CA LEU A 6 -28.04 -4.31 -18.14
C LEU A 6 -27.65 -4.69 -16.70
N GLN A 7 -26.37 -4.54 -16.34
CA GLN A 7 -25.81 -4.84 -15.01
C GLN A 7 -25.53 -3.56 -14.20
N ASN A 8 -26.50 -2.64 -14.16
CA ASN A 8 -26.29 -1.32 -13.56
C ASN A 8 -26.35 -1.29 -12.01
N ASN A 9 -26.77 -2.38 -11.35
CA ASN A 9 -26.97 -2.42 -9.89
C ASN A 9 -25.70 -2.03 -9.14
N THR A 10 -24.58 -2.71 -9.43
CA THR A 10 -23.34 -2.59 -8.65
C THR A 10 -22.64 -1.25 -8.81
N ASP A 11 -22.73 -0.64 -9.99
CA ASP A 11 -21.99 0.58 -10.35
C ASP A 11 -22.89 1.79 -10.62
N CYS A 12 -24.18 1.72 -10.26
CA CYS A 12 -25.15 2.81 -10.52
C CYS A 12 -24.66 4.18 -10.02
N GLY A 13 -24.03 4.23 -8.85
CA GLY A 13 -23.42 5.45 -8.30
C GLY A 13 -22.26 5.98 -9.15
N VAL A 14 -21.43 5.10 -9.72
CA VAL A 14 -20.33 5.48 -10.61
C VAL A 14 -20.86 6.09 -11.91
N PHE A 15 -21.93 5.51 -12.47
CA PHE A 15 -22.61 6.08 -13.64
C PHE A 15 -23.21 7.45 -13.32
N LEU A 16 -23.91 7.58 -12.18
CA LEU A 16 -24.50 8.86 -11.75
C LEU A 16 -23.43 9.95 -11.61
N MET A 17 -22.37 9.69 -10.85
CA MET A 17 -21.28 10.65 -10.65
C MET A 17 -20.62 11.05 -11.97
N ARG A 18 -20.39 10.09 -12.88
CA ARG A 18 -19.83 10.37 -14.21
C ARG A 18 -20.77 11.21 -15.07
N HIS A 19 -22.07 10.96 -15.00
CA HIS A 19 -23.05 11.75 -15.73
C HIS A 19 -23.07 13.20 -15.22
N MET A 20 -23.06 13.39 -13.90
CA MET A 20 -22.98 14.73 -13.31
C MET A 20 -21.68 15.46 -13.68
N GLU A 21 -20.55 14.75 -13.77
CA GLU A 21 -19.26 15.32 -14.18
C GLU A 21 -19.26 15.79 -15.65
N THR A 22 -19.81 14.97 -16.54
CA THR A 22 -19.69 15.15 -18.00
C THR A 22 -20.84 15.91 -18.64
N TYR A 23 -22.01 15.95 -18.01
CA TYR A 23 -23.17 16.63 -18.57
C TYR A 23 -23.03 18.15 -18.46
N LYS A 24 -23.08 18.84 -19.60
CA LYS A 24 -22.95 20.31 -19.73
C LYS A 24 -24.21 21.00 -20.25
N GLY A 25 -25.38 20.38 -20.07
CA GLY A 25 -26.67 20.97 -20.45
C GLY A 25 -27.13 20.68 -21.89
N ASP A 26 -26.29 20.07 -22.73
CA ASP A 26 -26.66 19.68 -24.10
C ASP A 26 -26.60 18.16 -24.28
N LYS A 27 -27.78 17.52 -24.36
CA LYS A 27 -27.90 16.07 -24.57
C LYS A 27 -27.37 15.60 -25.93
N LYS A 28 -27.42 16.43 -26.98
CA LYS A 28 -27.03 16.02 -28.35
C LYS A 28 -25.52 15.90 -28.52
N LYS A 29 -24.76 16.72 -27.77
CA LYS A 29 -23.29 16.72 -27.77
C LYS A 29 -22.71 16.01 -26.54
N TRP A 30 -23.55 15.36 -25.73
CA TRP A 30 -23.11 14.75 -24.49
C TRP A 30 -22.42 13.41 -24.73
N ASP A 31 -21.12 13.40 -24.47
CA ASP A 31 -20.31 12.20 -24.39
C ASP A 31 -20.01 11.87 -22.93
N THR A 32 -20.45 10.69 -22.48
CA THR A 32 -20.18 10.19 -21.12
C THR A 32 -18.78 9.60 -21.00
N GLN A 33 -18.10 9.41 -22.13
CA GLN A 33 -16.80 8.76 -22.28
C GLN A 33 -16.79 7.34 -21.74
N PHE A 34 -17.95 6.71 -21.59
CA PHE A 34 -18.05 5.31 -21.21
C PHE A 34 -17.84 4.41 -22.43
N LYS A 35 -17.10 3.33 -22.23
CA LYS A 35 -17.04 2.24 -23.20
C LYS A 35 -18.40 1.55 -23.30
N GLU A 36 -18.69 1.01 -24.48
CA GLU A 36 -19.92 0.23 -24.70
C GLU A 36 -19.86 -1.10 -23.94
N GLU A 37 -21.02 -1.67 -23.64
CA GLU A 37 -21.10 -2.99 -23.03
C GLU A 37 -20.40 -4.05 -23.91
N GLY A 38 -19.60 -4.92 -23.29
CA GLY A 38 -18.79 -5.92 -24.01
C GLY A 38 -17.46 -5.43 -24.58
N GLN A 39 -17.18 -4.12 -24.62
CA GLN A 39 -15.90 -3.63 -25.11
C GLN A 39 -14.73 -3.93 -24.16
N PRO A 40 -13.55 -4.33 -24.69
CA PRO A 40 -12.35 -4.53 -23.89
C PRO A 40 -11.99 -3.29 -23.07
N GLY A 41 -11.68 -3.48 -21.80
CA GLY A 41 -11.29 -2.40 -20.90
C GLY A 41 -12.45 -1.66 -20.22
N LYS A 42 -13.72 -2.06 -20.42
CA LYS A 42 -14.87 -1.44 -19.72
C LYS A 42 -14.83 -1.69 -18.22
N ARG A 43 -14.52 -2.92 -17.81
CA ARG A 43 -14.40 -3.28 -16.40
C ARG A 43 -13.28 -2.48 -15.72
N GLU A 44 -12.13 -2.36 -16.38
CA GLU A 44 -10.99 -1.59 -15.92
C GLU A 44 -11.32 -0.09 -15.83
N GLN A 45 -12.10 0.44 -16.78
CA GLN A 45 -12.62 1.79 -16.72
C GLN A 45 -13.51 2.01 -15.48
N LEU A 46 -14.44 1.09 -15.21
CA LEU A 46 -15.31 1.17 -14.03
C LEU A 46 -14.50 1.08 -12.72
N VAL A 47 -13.51 0.18 -12.64
CA VAL A 47 -12.62 0.08 -11.48
C VAL A 47 -11.85 1.39 -11.26
N ARG A 48 -11.31 2.00 -12.31
CA ARG A 48 -10.61 3.29 -12.20
C ARG A 48 -11.53 4.41 -11.71
N LEU A 49 -12.74 4.48 -12.23
CA LEU A 49 -13.74 5.46 -11.78
C LEU A 49 -14.15 5.22 -10.33
N ARG A 50 -14.33 3.95 -9.92
CA ARG A 50 -14.63 3.58 -8.54
C ARG A 50 -13.52 4.05 -7.60
N ILE A 51 -12.25 3.81 -7.97
CA ILE A 51 -11.09 4.29 -7.20
C ILE A 51 -11.10 5.82 -7.14
N LYS A 52 -11.24 6.51 -8.28
CA LYS A 52 -11.27 7.99 -8.35
C LYS A 52 -12.33 8.59 -7.42
N TYR A 53 -13.55 8.08 -7.48
CA TYR A 53 -14.65 8.62 -6.69
C TYR A 53 -14.54 8.24 -5.21
N ALA A 54 -14.15 7.00 -4.89
CA ALA A 54 -13.92 6.59 -3.52
C ALA A 54 -12.80 7.40 -2.86
N ASP A 55 -11.69 7.60 -3.58
CA ASP A 55 -10.57 8.43 -3.11
C ASP A 55 -11.03 9.87 -2.82
N ALA A 56 -11.77 10.49 -3.75
CA ALA A 56 -12.32 11.83 -3.55
C ALA A 56 -13.26 11.90 -2.32
N MET A 57 -14.14 10.92 -2.11
CA MET A 57 -15.04 10.89 -0.95
C MET A 57 -14.27 10.67 0.36
N LEU A 58 -13.34 9.73 0.38
CA LEU A 58 -12.57 9.36 1.56
C LEU A 58 -11.62 10.47 2.01
N THR A 59 -11.01 11.19 1.06
CA THR A 59 -10.03 12.25 1.33
C THR A 59 -10.64 13.65 1.43
N SER A 60 -11.95 13.79 1.15
CA SER A 60 -12.64 15.08 1.21
C SER A 60 -12.60 15.69 2.60
N HIS A 61 -12.44 17.02 2.66
CA HIS A 61 -12.49 17.81 3.89
C HIS A 61 -13.80 17.67 4.69
N VAL A 62 -14.93 17.33 4.03
CA VAL A 62 -16.22 17.10 4.72
C VAL A 62 -16.31 15.72 5.39
N ASN A 63 -15.39 14.80 5.10
CA ASN A 63 -15.37 13.49 5.74
C ASN A 63 -14.77 13.61 7.14
N GLU A 64 -15.59 13.40 8.18
CA GLU A 64 -15.16 13.44 9.58
C GLU A 64 -14.01 12.47 9.89
N LYS A 65 -13.94 11.34 9.18
CA LYS A 65 -12.90 10.32 9.35
C LYS A 65 -11.70 10.51 8.41
N ARG A 66 -11.63 11.61 7.66
CA ARG A 66 -10.56 11.90 6.70
C ARG A 66 -9.16 11.67 7.26
N ASN A 67 -8.86 12.25 8.42
CA ASN A 67 -7.51 12.20 8.99
C ASN A 67 -7.10 10.76 9.37
N PHE A 68 -8.05 9.96 9.86
CA PHE A 68 -7.83 8.55 10.13
C PHE A 68 -7.55 7.78 8.83
N VAL A 69 -8.39 7.97 7.80
CA VAL A 69 -8.22 7.29 6.52
C VAL A 69 -6.86 7.62 5.91
N ILE A 70 -6.47 8.89 5.85
CA ILE A 70 -5.18 9.32 5.31
C ILE A 70 -4.01 8.71 6.09
N ARG A 71 -4.09 8.68 7.43
CA ARG A 71 -3.05 8.07 8.27
C ARG A 71 -2.88 6.58 7.95
N GLU A 72 -3.98 5.82 7.99
CA GLU A 72 -3.95 4.39 7.73
C GLU A 72 -3.52 4.06 6.30
N SER A 73 -3.97 4.84 5.31
CA SER A 73 -3.52 4.70 3.92
C SER A 73 -2.01 4.89 3.78
N ASN A 74 -1.42 5.90 4.45
CA ASN A 74 0.02 6.13 4.44
C ASN A 74 0.80 4.99 5.12
N LEU A 75 0.33 4.51 6.28
CA LEU A 75 0.94 3.37 6.98
C LEU A 75 0.94 2.12 6.11
N LEU A 76 -0.19 1.82 5.46
CA LEU A 76 -0.31 0.70 4.54
C LEU A 76 0.66 0.83 3.35
N TYR A 77 0.73 2.02 2.74
CA TYR A 77 1.63 2.28 1.61
C TYR A 77 3.09 2.02 1.99
N ASN A 78 3.55 2.59 3.11
CA ASN A 78 4.92 2.42 3.59
C ASN A 78 5.23 0.94 3.89
N LYS A 79 4.29 0.21 4.51
CA LYS A 79 4.42 -1.23 4.77
C LYS A 79 4.54 -2.04 3.49
N LEU A 80 3.76 -1.72 2.45
CA LEU A 80 3.82 -2.40 1.16
C LEU A 80 5.11 -2.09 0.40
N ALA A 81 5.55 -0.83 0.41
CA ALA A 81 6.83 -0.42 -0.20
C ALA A 81 8.01 -1.16 0.45
N GLY A 82 8.02 -1.24 1.79
CA GLY A 82 9.01 -2.03 2.52
C GLY A 82 8.98 -3.52 2.15
N LYS A 83 7.80 -4.13 2.05
CA LYS A 83 7.67 -5.54 1.60
C LYS A 83 8.15 -5.77 0.17
N GLY A 84 7.89 -4.82 -0.73
CA GLY A 84 8.39 -4.88 -2.12
C GLY A 84 9.91 -4.88 -2.19
N LEU A 85 10.55 -3.99 -1.41
CA LEU A 85 12.00 -3.92 -1.27
C LEU A 85 12.57 -5.22 -0.69
N LEU A 86 11.99 -5.73 0.40
CA LEU A 86 12.38 -7.00 1.00
C LEU A 86 12.31 -8.16 -0.01
N LYS A 87 11.24 -8.23 -0.80
CA LYS A 87 11.09 -9.23 -1.86
C LYS A 87 12.19 -9.13 -2.91
N ALA A 88 12.53 -7.92 -3.35
CA ALA A 88 13.60 -7.68 -4.32
C ALA A 88 14.98 -8.07 -3.78
N ILE A 89 15.27 -7.76 -2.51
CA ILE A 89 16.52 -8.15 -1.84
C ILE A 89 16.64 -9.68 -1.77
N VAL A 90 15.59 -10.37 -1.32
CA VAL A 90 15.58 -11.84 -1.23
C VAL A 90 15.81 -12.49 -2.59
N GLU A 91 15.17 -11.98 -3.65
CA GLU A 91 15.37 -12.49 -5.02
C GLU A 91 16.81 -12.28 -5.51
N SER A 92 17.39 -11.11 -5.20
CA SER A 92 18.78 -10.78 -5.55
C SER A 92 19.79 -11.68 -4.81
N SER A 93 19.53 -12.01 -3.54
CA SER A 93 20.36 -12.92 -2.74
C SER A 93 20.33 -14.35 -3.25
N LYS A 94 19.15 -14.85 -3.68
CA LYS A 94 19.03 -16.20 -4.28
C LYS A 94 19.82 -16.35 -5.57
N LYS A 95 19.90 -15.30 -6.38
CA LYS A 95 20.67 -15.28 -7.63
C LYS A 95 22.18 -15.44 -7.40
N LYS A 96 22.70 -14.92 -6.28
CA LYS A 96 24.13 -14.97 -5.91
C LYS A 96 24.61 -16.38 -5.49
N MET A 97 23.71 -17.25 -5.01
CA MET A 97 24.05 -18.63 -4.60
C MET A 97 24.14 -19.63 -5.76
N LYS A 98 23.52 -19.37 -6.92
CA LYS A 98 23.54 -20.30 -8.07
C LYS A 98 24.86 -20.31 -8.89
N GLY A 99 25.83 -19.46 -8.55
CA GLY A 99 27.07 -19.30 -9.31
C GLY A 99 28.39 -19.67 -8.60
N ARG A 100 28.34 -20.13 -7.34
CA ARG A 100 29.58 -20.42 -6.58
C ARG A 100 29.91 -21.91 -6.62
N ASN A 101 30.61 -22.33 -7.66
CA ASN A 101 31.31 -23.61 -7.66
C ASN A 101 32.49 -23.47 -6.68
N VAL A 102 32.27 -23.77 -5.40
CA VAL A 102 33.32 -23.76 -4.38
C VAL A 102 34.22 -24.96 -4.66
N LYS A 103 35.35 -24.74 -5.35
CA LYS A 103 36.42 -25.74 -5.37
C LYS A 103 36.86 -25.94 -3.92
N LYS A 104 36.70 -27.16 -3.40
CA LYS A 104 37.26 -27.59 -2.10
C LYS A 104 38.76 -27.35 -2.14
N GLY A 105 39.23 -26.28 -1.50
CA GLY A 105 40.64 -26.10 -1.19
C GLY A 105 40.99 -26.96 0.01
N THR A 106 42.00 -27.81 -0.13
CA THR A 106 42.59 -28.60 0.96
C THR A 106 43.12 -27.63 2.02
N VAL A 107 42.69 -27.82 3.27
CA VAL A 107 43.18 -27.05 4.41
C VAL A 107 44.63 -27.48 4.66
N LEU A 108 45.56 -26.56 4.46
CA LEU A 108 46.98 -26.70 4.80
C LEU A 108 47.24 -25.67 5.90
N PHE A 109 46.91 -25.96 7.16
CA PHE A 109 47.66 -25.53 8.36
C PHE A 109 47.09 -26.28 9.58
N PRO A 110 47.94 -26.76 10.52
CA PRO A 110 47.50 -27.56 11.67
C PRO A 110 46.71 -26.73 12.69
N GLU A 111 45.85 -27.43 13.45
CA GLU A 111 45.16 -26.89 14.63
C GLU A 111 46.20 -26.60 15.72
N ASP A 112 46.38 -25.33 16.06
CA ASP A 112 47.06 -24.92 17.30
C ASP A 112 45.98 -24.62 18.35
N ASP A 113 46.14 -25.30 19.48
CA ASP A 113 45.24 -25.34 20.63
C ASP A 113 45.05 -23.98 21.33
N ALA A 114 43.84 -23.83 21.89
CA ALA A 114 43.46 -23.04 23.07
C ALA A 114 43.70 -21.52 23.09
N ASP A 115 42.60 -20.77 23.28
CA ASP A 115 42.39 -20.08 24.55
C ASP A 115 40.93 -19.62 24.68
N ASP A 116 40.28 -20.07 25.76
CA ASP A 116 38.97 -19.61 26.21
C ASP A 116 39.01 -18.11 26.49
N VAL A 117 38.17 -17.34 25.81
CA VAL A 117 37.81 -15.98 26.24
C VAL A 117 36.32 -15.96 26.58
N VAL A 118 36.07 -16.06 27.88
CA VAL A 118 34.82 -15.70 28.54
C VAL A 118 34.54 -14.22 28.27
N VAL A 119 33.34 -13.89 27.83
CA VAL A 119 32.80 -12.53 27.95
C VAL A 119 31.39 -12.61 28.51
N ASP A 120 31.30 -12.19 29.77
CA ASP A 120 30.10 -12.08 30.59
C ASP A 120 29.12 -11.02 30.09
N ASP A 121 27.87 -11.21 30.53
CA ASP A 121 26.69 -10.37 30.38
C ASP A 121 26.90 -8.86 30.54
N ALA A 122 26.28 -8.09 29.64
CA ALA A 122 25.87 -6.71 29.91
C ALA A 122 24.44 -6.47 29.39
N ASN A 123 23.51 -6.82 30.29
CA ASN A 123 22.23 -6.18 30.58
C ASN A 123 22.05 -4.77 29.95
N VAL A 124 21.06 -4.60 29.07
CA VAL A 124 20.48 -3.27 28.76
C VAL A 124 19.02 -3.28 29.17
N VAL A 125 18.81 -2.75 30.36
CA VAL A 125 17.52 -2.31 30.91
C VAL A 125 17.01 -1.16 30.03
N VAL A 126 15.79 -1.28 29.51
CA VAL A 126 15.02 -0.14 29.00
C VAL A 126 13.97 0.19 30.05
N ASP A 127 14.22 1.26 30.78
CA ASP A 127 13.32 1.79 31.81
C ASP A 127 12.02 2.30 31.19
N ASP A 128 10.91 1.69 31.60
CA ASP A 128 9.56 2.22 31.49
C ASP A 128 9.41 3.42 32.44
N ALA A 129 9.36 4.64 31.91
CA ALA A 129 8.93 5.82 32.66
C ALA A 129 7.67 6.43 32.01
N ASN A 130 6.56 5.93 32.54
CA ASN A 130 5.22 6.48 32.50
C ASN A 130 5.19 7.91 33.11
N VAL A 131 4.58 8.89 32.43
CA VAL A 131 4.08 10.10 33.09
C VAL A 131 2.65 10.36 32.63
N ALA A 132 1.73 9.94 33.48
CA ALA A 132 0.32 10.32 33.46
C ALA A 132 0.08 11.48 34.43
N GLU A 133 -0.82 12.37 34.00
CA GLU A 133 -1.70 13.26 34.78
C GLU A 133 -1.11 14.42 35.60
N THR A 134 -1.66 15.63 35.38
CA THR A 134 -2.58 16.24 36.36
C THR A 134 -3.34 17.44 35.78
N LYS A 135 -4.63 17.49 36.13
CA LYS A 135 -5.58 18.59 35.95
C LYS A 135 -5.44 19.64 37.06
N LYS A 136 -5.71 20.91 36.75
CA LYS A 136 -6.39 22.00 37.53
C LYS A 136 -5.88 23.36 36.99
N GLY A 137 -6.65 24.43 36.85
CA GLY A 137 -8.04 24.77 37.16
C GLY A 137 -8.29 26.27 36.86
N THR A 138 -9.56 26.68 36.97
CA THR A 138 -10.07 28.04 37.28
C THR A 138 -9.59 29.24 36.45
N GLU A 139 -10.50 29.82 35.65
CA GLU A 139 -11.33 31.00 36.01
C GLU A 139 -12.59 31.04 35.11
#